data_AF-A0A6A4EII2-F1
#
_entry.id   AF-A0A6A4EII2-F1
#
_cell.length_a   1.000
_cell.length_b   1.000
_cell.length_c   1.000
_cell.angle_alpha   90.00
_cell.angle_beta   90.00
_cell.angle_gamma   90.00
#
_symmetry.space_group_name_H-M   'P 1'
#
loop_
_entity.id
_entity.type
_entity.pdbx_description
1 polymer ?
#
loop_
_entity_poly.entity_id
_entity_poly.type
_entity_poly.pdbx_seq_one_letter_code
_entity_poly.pdbx_strand_id
1 'polypeptide(L)'
;MHYEFVGALEVTYGNALAAGGGFHRVTTAEGAAAEVSPHTYLWYKLQESSDGAALAITQLRVGEDQEEDAKWTKLDKSVDRQKGRFLWFQATPFQPPTSPSTRTKQLLPLKEIRVVRDLKDVPEGFEWLDEPLLSVDDAGKELRTYLCFRRLGSEDFTGSKWSILNQRAGNWIDVKDLSSNKWSVAQILQHSASEIRVHIPTWRKGRDEFLSRSTCRNRVAKLGTHTNVYMSPAYPYPRKQGGMWNANMKDLQQAREQFDKYFYDREKQKAYLPRYLIPFIEKSLLCTFLSSDLAEEMNAFHQHVLKNVVACMLGNDAGDVMVYMLSLLRMILNGHNSCMFFYIKYPGSYTAAKYQRLVYTSYLEASDWSFSVLRRQRSS
;
A
#
# COMPACT_ATOMS: atom_id res chain seq x y z
N MET A 1 13.36 -24.26 -7.29
CA MET A 1 12.48 -23.11 -7.00
C MET A 1 13.31 -22.12 -6.20
N HIS A 2 13.42 -20.87 -6.63
CA HIS A 2 14.16 -19.86 -5.86
C HIS A 2 13.16 -19.03 -5.05
N TYR A 3 13.27 -19.13 -3.73
CA TYR A 3 12.59 -18.27 -2.77
C TYR A 3 13.58 -17.90 -1.67
N GLU A 4 13.32 -16.84 -0.94
CA GLU A 4 14.15 -16.45 0.20
C GLU A 4 13.27 -16.31 1.43
N PHE A 5 13.83 -16.57 2.60
CA PHE A 5 13.14 -16.41 3.89
C PHE A 5 14.10 -15.80 4.91
N VAL A 6 13.57 -15.34 6.04
CA VAL A 6 14.37 -14.82 7.14
C VAL A 6 15.17 -15.96 7.75
N GLY A 7 16.49 -15.91 7.57
CA GLY A 7 17.43 -16.91 8.10
C GLY A 7 18.23 -16.42 9.31
N ALA A 8 18.35 -15.10 9.48
CA ALA A 8 19.04 -14.52 10.63
C ALA A 8 18.42 -13.20 11.07
N LEU A 9 18.64 -12.85 12.34
CA LEU A 9 18.21 -11.61 12.96
C LEU A 9 19.39 -10.99 13.69
N GLU A 10 19.43 -9.66 13.74
CA GLU A 10 20.40 -8.92 14.54
C GLU A 10 19.75 -7.68 15.15
N VAL A 11 20.15 -7.32 16.36
CA VAL A 11 19.79 -6.05 16.98
C VAL A 11 21.03 -5.14 17.03
N THR A 12 20.87 -3.88 16.69
CA THR A 12 21.91 -2.87 16.86
C THR A 12 21.40 -1.67 17.65
N TYR A 13 22.33 -0.93 18.24
CA TYR A 13 22.03 0.27 19.03
C TYR A 13 22.64 1.51 18.37
N GLY A 14 21.90 2.62 18.43
CA GLY A 14 22.29 3.86 17.77
C GLY A 14 22.55 3.66 16.28
N ASN A 15 23.46 4.45 15.71
CA ASN A 15 23.72 4.41 14.26
C ASN A 15 24.56 3.20 13.79
N ALA A 16 24.72 2.16 14.62
CA ALA A 16 25.46 0.96 14.24
C ALA A 16 24.70 0.14 13.18
N LEU A 17 25.42 -0.27 12.14
CA LEU A 17 24.93 -1.18 11.11
C LEU A 17 25.10 -2.63 11.56
N ALA A 18 24.21 -3.51 11.08
CA ALA A 18 24.34 -4.95 11.27
C ALA A 18 25.64 -5.49 10.64
N ALA A 19 26.28 -6.44 11.32
CA ALA A 19 27.57 -6.98 10.92
C ALA A 19 27.40 -8.06 9.81
N GLY A 20 28.36 -8.14 8.88
CA GLY A 20 28.43 -9.26 7.93
C GLY A 20 27.62 -9.15 6.64
N GLY A 21 27.09 -7.96 6.31
CA GLY A 21 26.49 -7.64 5.01
C GLY A 21 25.19 -8.40 4.67
N GLY A 22 24.35 -7.78 3.82
CA GLY A 22 23.10 -8.39 3.35
C GLY A 22 21.94 -8.38 4.36
N PHE A 23 22.08 -7.68 5.48
CA PHE A 23 20.97 -7.44 6.42
C PHE A 23 20.07 -6.31 5.93
N HIS A 24 18.77 -6.53 6.07
CA HIS A 24 17.72 -5.56 5.86
C HIS A 24 17.32 -4.96 7.20
N ARG A 25 17.32 -3.63 7.30
CA ARG A 25 16.75 -2.94 8.46
C ARG A 25 15.24 -3.08 8.42
N VAL A 26 14.64 -3.39 9.57
CA VAL A 26 13.18 -3.40 9.71
C VAL A 26 12.64 -2.00 9.48
N THR A 27 11.54 -1.92 8.72
CA THR A 27 10.89 -0.66 8.33
C THR A 27 9.49 -0.55 8.90
N THR A 28 8.95 0.67 8.86
CA THR A 28 7.53 0.93 9.10
C THR A 28 6.67 0.35 7.97
N ALA A 29 5.35 0.37 8.13
CA ALA A 29 4.41 0.00 7.06
C ALA A 29 4.63 0.82 5.78
N GLU A 30 5.11 2.06 5.90
CA GLU A 30 5.40 2.99 4.79
C GLU A 30 6.82 2.82 4.21
N GLY A 31 7.60 1.85 4.69
CA GLY A 31 8.96 1.59 4.21
C GLY A 31 10.00 2.58 4.73
N ALA A 32 9.71 3.34 5.78
CA ALA A 32 10.69 4.19 6.48
C ALA A 32 11.49 3.35 7.47
N ALA A 33 12.75 3.71 7.72
CA ALA A 33 13.57 2.99 8.69
C ALA A 33 12.94 3.09 10.10
N ALA A 34 12.71 1.96 10.75
CA ALA A 34 11.98 1.91 12.02
C ALA A 34 12.89 1.68 13.22
N GLU A 35 12.53 2.28 14.34
CA GLU A 35 13.02 1.95 15.68
C GLU A 35 12.03 0.98 16.33
N VAL A 36 12.55 -0.11 16.91
CA VAL A 36 11.74 -1.05 17.71
C VAL A 36 11.57 -0.56 19.15
N SER A 37 12.55 0.20 19.63
CA SER A 37 12.62 0.90 20.92
C SER A 37 13.62 2.04 20.76
N PRO A 38 13.63 3.10 21.60
CA PRO A 38 14.51 4.25 21.41
C PRO A 38 15.96 3.85 21.16
N HIS A 39 16.51 4.32 20.03
CA HIS A 39 17.87 4.02 19.56
C HIS A 39 18.17 2.52 19.40
N THR A 40 17.15 1.69 19.17
CA THR A 40 17.29 0.24 18.97
C THR A 40 16.70 -0.15 17.62
N TYR A 41 17.50 -0.87 16.83
CA TYR A 41 17.16 -1.25 15.47
C TYR A 41 17.21 -2.76 15.30
N LEU A 42 16.15 -3.32 14.71
CA LEU A 42 16.09 -4.73 14.35
C LEU A 42 16.46 -4.89 12.87
N TRP A 43 17.23 -5.93 12.58
CA TRP A 43 17.69 -6.29 11.26
C TRP A 43 17.38 -7.76 11.01
N TYR A 44 17.10 -8.09 9.75
CA TYR A 44 16.92 -9.47 9.32
C TYR A 44 17.69 -9.73 8.04
N LYS A 45 18.22 -10.95 7.90
CA LYS A 45 18.91 -11.39 6.68
C LYS A 45 18.06 -12.42 5.97
N LEU A 46 17.86 -12.19 4.68
CA LEU A 46 17.21 -13.16 3.81
C LEU A 46 18.22 -14.23 3.40
N GLN A 47 17.81 -15.48 3.49
CA GLN A 47 18.54 -16.63 3.04
C GLN A 47 17.83 -17.22 1.82
N GLU A 48 18.59 -17.43 0.75
CA GLU A 48 18.11 -18.10 -0.45
C GLU A 48 17.90 -19.60 -0.18
N SER A 49 16.85 -20.15 -0.79
CA SER A 49 16.59 -21.58 -0.81
C SER A 49 17.72 -22.32 -1.52
N SER A 50 18.49 -23.13 -0.79
CA SER A 50 19.49 -24.06 -1.33
C SER A 50 18.97 -25.51 -1.27
N ASP A 51 19.67 -26.45 -1.91
CA ASP A 51 19.29 -27.87 -1.99
C ASP A 51 19.38 -28.65 -0.64
N GLY A 52 19.39 -27.94 0.49
CA GLY A 52 19.42 -28.49 1.84
C GLY A 52 18.33 -27.87 2.74
N ALA A 53 17.98 -28.57 3.82
CA ALA A 53 17.04 -28.08 4.82
C ALA A 53 17.67 -26.95 5.66
N ALA A 54 17.74 -25.75 5.10
CA ALA A 54 18.22 -24.57 5.79
C ALA A 54 17.31 -24.26 7.00
N LEU A 55 17.94 -23.81 8.09
CA LEU A 55 17.21 -23.35 9.27
C LEU A 55 16.51 -22.04 8.91
N ALA A 56 15.18 -22.09 8.93
CA ALA A 56 14.34 -20.94 8.61
C ALA A 56 13.64 -20.46 9.89
N ILE A 57 13.65 -19.15 10.12
CA ILE A 57 12.94 -18.58 11.26
C ILE A 57 11.45 -18.63 10.97
N THR A 58 10.70 -19.29 11.86
CA THR A 58 9.25 -19.51 11.72
C THR A 58 8.45 -18.78 12.78
N GLN A 59 9.03 -18.51 13.96
CA GLN A 59 8.32 -17.81 15.03
C GLN A 59 9.20 -16.75 15.67
N LEU A 60 8.55 -15.71 16.19
CA LEU A 60 9.11 -14.65 16.99
C LEU A 60 8.28 -14.50 18.27
N ARG A 61 8.92 -14.11 19.36
CA ARG A 61 8.26 -13.59 20.56
C ARG A 61 9.16 -12.60 21.26
N VAL A 62 8.57 -11.71 22.05
CA VAL A 62 9.31 -10.85 22.98
C VAL A 62 9.19 -11.48 24.37
N GLY A 63 10.30 -11.57 25.10
CA GLY A 63 10.34 -12.19 26.42
C GLY A 63 11.48 -11.64 27.27
N GLU A 64 11.54 -12.05 28.53
CA GLU A 64 12.62 -11.69 29.46
C GLU A 64 13.83 -12.62 29.32
N ASP A 65 14.90 -12.33 30.04
CA ASP A 65 16.18 -13.05 29.95
C ASP A 65 16.14 -14.48 30.51
N GLN A 66 15.21 -14.76 31.44
CA GLN A 66 15.16 -15.99 32.24
C GLN A 66 14.24 -17.09 31.67
N GLU A 67 13.71 -16.91 30.45
CA GLU A 67 12.89 -17.95 29.80
C GLU A 67 13.76 -18.99 29.10
N GLU A 68 14.33 -19.95 29.85
CA GLU A 68 14.99 -21.11 29.26
C GLU A 68 13.97 -22.13 28.73
N ASP A 69 13.45 -21.88 27.52
CA ASP A 69 12.84 -22.91 26.69
C ASP A 69 13.85 -23.32 25.60
N ALA A 70 14.29 -24.58 25.63
CA ALA A 70 15.25 -25.14 24.69
C ALA A 70 14.83 -25.02 23.21
N LYS A 71 13.54 -24.74 22.93
CA LYS A 71 13.02 -24.53 21.57
C LYS A 71 13.25 -23.12 21.04
N TRP A 72 13.52 -22.15 21.91
CA TRP A 72 13.66 -20.75 21.54
C TRP A 72 15.11 -20.29 21.63
N THR A 73 15.58 -19.60 20.61
CA THR A 73 16.87 -18.94 20.60
C THR A 73 16.68 -17.46 20.90
N LYS A 74 17.38 -16.97 21.93
CA LYS A 74 17.42 -15.56 22.31
C LYS A 74 18.41 -14.80 21.43
N LEU A 75 18.11 -13.56 21.07
CA LEU A 75 19.13 -12.65 20.54
C LEU A 75 20.00 -12.07 21.66
N ASP A 76 21.30 -11.96 21.41
CA ASP A 76 22.27 -11.50 22.42
C ASP A 76 22.01 -10.07 22.92
N LYS A 77 21.36 -9.26 22.10
CA LYS A 77 21.05 -7.85 22.37
C LYS A 77 19.55 -7.68 22.62
N SER A 78 19.25 -6.93 23.67
CA SER A 78 17.91 -6.57 24.08
C SER A 78 17.23 -5.67 23.04
N VAL A 79 15.95 -5.91 22.78
CA VAL A 79 15.10 -5.03 21.97
C VAL A 79 14.47 -3.90 22.79
N ASP A 80 14.46 -4.03 24.13
CA ASP A 80 14.11 -2.96 25.07
C ASP A 80 15.11 -2.94 26.23
N ARG A 81 16.07 -2.02 26.13
CA ARG A 81 17.17 -1.88 27.09
C ARG A 81 16.71 -1.46 28.48
N GLN A 82 15.60 -0.75 28.59
CA GLN A 82 15.13 -0.24 29.88
C GLN A 82 14.42 -1.33 30.66
N LYS A 83 13.66 -2.18 29.95
CA LYS A 83 12.87 -3.25 30.55
C LYS A 83 13.54 -4.63 30.48
N GLY A 84 14.72 -4.72 29.87
CA GLY A 84 15.45 -5.98 29.72
C GLY A 84 14.72 -7.01 28.86
N ARG A 85 14.02 -6.58 27.81
CA ARG A 85 13.22 -7.46 26.94
C ARG A 85 14.02 -7.86 25.71
N PHE A 86 14.00 -9.14 25.37
CA PHE A 86 14.74 -9.72 24.26
C PHE A 86 13.80 -10.26 23.19
N LEU A 87 14.27 -10.26 21.95
CA LEU A 87 13.60 -10.97 20.87
C LEU A 87 14.09 -12.42 20.88
N TRP A 88 13.13 -13.33 20.95
CA TRP A 88 13.34 -14.76 20.87
C TRP A 88 12.77 -15.27 19.55
N PHE A 89 13.41 -16.26 18.96
CA PHE A 89 12.97 -16.85 17.70
C PHE A 89 13.06 -18.37 17.72
N GLN A 90 12.21 -19.02 16.94
CA GLN A 90 12.36 -20.45 16.63
C GLN A 90 12.82 -20.59 15.18
N ALA A 91 13.90 -21.34 14.99
CA ALA A 91 14.40 -21.72 13.68
C ALA A 91 14.20 -23.22 13.48
N THR A 92 13.53 -23.60 12.40
CA THR A 92 13.25 -25.00 12.07
C THR A 92 13.80 -25.32 10.69
N PRO A 93 14.37 -26.51 10.46
CA PRO A 93 14.75 -26.95 9.12
C PRO A 93 13.53 -26.88 8.21
N PHE A 94 13.63 -26.11 7.14
CA PHE A 94 12.53 -25.94 6.20
C PHE A 94 12.88 -26.54 4.85
N GLN A 95 11.93 -27.32 4.33
CA GLN A 95 11.93 -27.76 2.93
C GLN A 95 10.61 -27.32 2.29
N PRO A 96 10.66 -26.86 1.03
CA PRO A 96 9.47 -26.37 0.37
C PRO A 96 8.50 -27.55 0.13
N PRO A 97 7.22 -27.39 0.48
CA PRO A 97 6.25 -28.45 0.29
C PRO A 97 6.07 -28.74 -1.20
N THR A 98 6.29 -30.01 -1.57
CA THR A 98 6.18 -30.56 -2.94
C THR A 98 4.74 -30.58 -3.48
N SER A 99 3.73 -30.36 -2.63
CA SER A 99 2.32 -30.35 -3.04
C SER A 99 1.51 -29.28 -2.28
N PRO A 100 0.43 -28.75 -2.87
CA PRO A 100 -0.43 -27.75 -2.21
C PRO A 100 -1.11 -28.28 -0.94
N SER A 101 -1.41 -29.57 -0.89
CA SER A 101 -2.13 -30.23 0.22
C SER A 101 -1.32 -30.38 1.52
N THR A 102 0.01 -30.38 1.44
CA THR A 102 0.90 -30.43 2.62
C THR A 102 1.18 -29.04 3.23
N ARG A 103 0.81 -27.96 2.53
CA ARG A 103 1.04 -26.57 2.98
C ARG A 103 0.19 -26.14 4.18
N THR A 104 -1.00 -26.71 4.35
CA THR A 104 -1.96 -26.29 5.37
C THR A 104 -1.62 -26.75 6.79
N LYS A 105 -0.63 -27.64 6.97
CA LYS A 105 -0.24 -28.18 8.28
C LYS A 105 1.10 -27.68 8.80
N GLN A 106 1.92 -27.06 7.97
CA GLN A 106 3.28 -26.65 8.33
C GLN A 106 3.36 -25.14 8.55
N LEU A 107 4.00 -24.72 9.64
CA LEU A 107 4.28 -23.31 9.90
C LEU A 107 5.31 -22.82 8.88
N LEU A 108 4.91 -21.86 8.04
CA LEU A 108 5.76 -21.36 6.96
C LEU A 108 6.79 -20.35 7.49
N PRO A 109 8.02 -20.34 6.93
CA PRO A 109 9.06 -19.38 7.28
C PRO A 109 8.61 -17.93 7.16
N LEU A 110 9.20 -17.07 7.99
CA LEU A 110 9.05 -15.63 7.86
C LEU A 110 9.75 -15.16 6.59
N LYS A 111 9.13 -14.20 5.90
CA LYS A 111 9.63 -13.58 4.68
C LYS A 111 10.00 -12.12 4.89
N GLU A 112 9.27 -11.42 5.75
CA GLU A 112 9.45 -9.99 5.99
C GLU A 112 9.03 -9.63 7.40
N ILE A 113 9.71 -8.64 8.00
CA ILE A 113 9.42 -8.10 9.33
C ILE A 113 9.29 -6.58 9.22
N ARG A 114 8.26 -6.03 9.87
CA ARG A 114 7.94 -4.60 9.92
C ARG A 114 7.57 -4.17 11.34
N VAL A 115 7.49 -2.86 11.52
CA VAL A 115 7.02 -2.22 12.75
C VAL A 115 5.82 -1.33 12.43
N VAL A 116 4.82 -1.38 13.30
CA VAL A 116 3.69 -0.42 13.28
C VAL A 116 3.46 0.18 14.66
N ARG A 117 2.86 1.36 14.71
CA ARG A 117 2.50 2.05 15.95
C ARG A 117 1.03 1.84 16.33
N ASP A 118 0.18 1.64 15.33
CA ASP A 118 -1.22 1.26 15.47
C ASP A 118 -1.45 -0.06 14.73
N LEU A 119 -2.22 -0.98 15.32
CA LEU A 119 -2.58 -2.25 14.68
C LEU A 119 -3.44 -2.04 13.42
N LYS A 120 -4.08 -0.89 13.26
CA LYS A 120 -4.79 -0.51 12.02
C LYS A 120 -3.86 -0.30 10.83
N ASP A 121 -2.58 -0.06 11.07
CA ASP A 121 -1.58 0.17 10.03
C ASP A 121 -0.86 -1.13 9.60
N VAL A 122 -1.25 -2.28 10.17
CA VAL A 122 -0.69 -3.59 9.79
C VAL A 122 -0.99 -3.86 8.31
N PRO A 123 0.03 -4.10 7.47
CA PRO A 123 -0.20 -4.38 6.06
C PRO A 123 -0.98 -5.69 5.86
N GLU A 124 -1.74 -5.75 4.77
CA GLU A 124 -2.49 -6.97 4.43
C GLU A 124 -1.56 -8.18 4.30
N GLY A 125 -1.93 -9.30 4.94
CA GLY A 125 -1.17 -10.54 4.94
C GLY A 125 -0.04 -10.60 5.98
N PHE A 126 0.13 -9.57 6.81
CA PHE A 126 1.03 -9.61 7.96
C PHE A 126 0.29 -10.09 9.22
N GLU A 127 0.99 -10.90 10.00
CA GLU A 127 0.70 -11.24 11.39
C GLU A 127 1.44 -10.26 12.31
N TRP A 128 1.08 -10.19 13.59
CA TRP A 128 1.77 -9.35 14.58
C TRP A 128 1.93 -10.07 15.90
N LEU A 129 2.89 -9.61 16.71
CA LEU A 129 3.01 -10.04 18.10
C LEU A 129 1.98 -9.32 18.96
N ASP A 130 1.30 -10.07 19.84
CA ASP A 130 0.27 -9.53 20.73
C ASP A 130 0.85 -8.51 21.73
N GLU A 131 2.10 -8.72 22.16
CA GLU A 131 2.79 -7.84 23.10
C GLU A 131 3.57 -6.73 22.38
N PRO A 132 3.19 -5.44 22.51
CA PRO A 132 3.97 -4.34 21.98
C PRO A 132 5.20 -4.03 22.85
N LEU A 133 6.23 -3.46 22.21
CA LEU A 133 7.28 -2.75 22.93
C LEU A 133 6.78 -1.34 23.29
N LEU A 134 6.83 -1.02 24.57
CA LEU A 134 6.31 0.23 25.13
C LEU A 134 7.46 1.19 25.44
N SER A 135 7.47 2.36 24.81
CA SER A 135 8.41 3.45 25.08
C SER A 135 7.65 4.76 25.34
N VAL A 136 8.38 5.84 25.61
CA VAL A 136 7.84 7.20 25.70
C VAL A 136 8.49 8.07 24.62
N ASP A 137 7.71 8.98 24.04
CA ASP A 137 8.24 10.01 23.14
C ASP A 137 8.85 11.19 23.91
N ASP A 138 9.43 12.15 23.18
CA ASP A 138 10.04 13.35 23.74
C ASP A 138 9.04 14.24 24.52
N ALA A 139 7.73 14.06 24.29
CA ALA A 139 6.65 14.75 24.99
C ALA A 139 6.12 13.94 26.20
N GLY A 140 6.72 12.78 26.50
CA GLY A 140 6.33 11.89 27.60
C GLY A 140 5.09 11.04 27.32
N LYS A 141 4.62 10.98 26.07
CA LYS A 141 3.49 10.15 25.67
C LYS A 141 3.92 8.72 25.42
N GLU A 142 3.13 7.76 25.91
CA GLU A 142 3.35 6.34 25.63
C GLU A 142 3.27 6.06 24.12
N LEU A 143 4.32 5.45 23.60
CA LEU A 143 4.43 4.92 22.25
C LEU A 143 4.39 3.39 22.30
N ARG A 144 3.46 2.82 21.55
CA ARG A 144 3.36 1.37 21.33
C ARG A 144 4.04 1.00 20.04
N THR A 145 4.77 -0.11 20.05
CA THR A 145 5.53 -0.59 18.89
C THR A 145 5.22 -2.06 18.70
N TYR A 146 4.48 -2.38 17.65
CA TYR A 146 4.13 -3.75 17.30
C TYR A 146 5.09 -4.26 16.25
N LEU A 147 5.66 -5.44 16.49
CA LEU A 147 6.41 -6.19 15.47
C LEU A 147 5.42 -7.00 14.64
N CYS A 148 5.45 -6.76 13.34
CA CYS A 148 4.62 -7.45 12.36
C CYS A 148 5.50 -8.28 11.44
N PHE A 149 5.01 -9.41 10.97
CA PHE A 149 5.75 -10.25 10.04
C PHE A 149 4.83 -10.92 9.03
N ARG A 150 5.35 -11.12 7.81
CA ARG A 150 4.68 -11.87 6.76
C ARG A 150 5.38 -13.21 6.59
N ARG A 151 4.61 -14.29 6.45
CA ARG A 151 5.13 -15.61 6.12
C ARG A 151 5.28 -15.79 4.61
N LEU A 152 6.07 -16.78 4.20
CA LEU A 152 6.04 -17.27 2.83
C LEU A 152 4.61 -17.66 2.45
N GLY A 153 4.10 -17.07 1.37
CA GLY A 153 2.80 -17.40 0.79
C GLY A 153 2.95 -18.35 -0.39
N SER A 154 1.81 -18.85 -0.89
CA SER A 154 1.80 -19.72 -2.09
C SER A 154 2.47 -19.10 -3.30
N GLU A 155 2.40 -17.76 -3.42
CA GLU A 155 3.01 -16.97 -4.48
C GLU A 155 4.55 -16.92 -4.41
N ASP A 156 5.13 -17.02 -3.22
CA ASP A 156 6.58 -17.02 -3.02
C ASP A 156 7.20 -18.34 -3.51
N PHE A 157 6.49 -19.47 -3.34
CA PHE A 157 6.95 -20.79 -3.82
C PHE A 157 6.84 -20.98 -5.32
N THR A 158 5.89 -20.30 -5.96
CA THR A 158 5.71 -20.41 -7.41
C THR A 158 6.79 -19.71 -8.21
N GLY A 159 7.74 -19.03 -7.52
CA GLY A 159 8.59 -18.01 -8.10
C GLY A 159 7.69 -16.86 -8.51
N SER A 160 7.93 -15.67 -7.97
CA SER A 160 7.19 -14.52 -8.47
C SER A 160 7.43 -14.42 -9.98
N LYS A 161 6.41 -14.69 -10.81
CA LYS A 161 6.44 -14.38 -12.25
C LYS A 161 6.67 -12.89 -12.49
N TRP A 162 6.57 -12.10 -11.42
CA TRP A 162 6.88 -10.69 -11.43
C TRP A 162 8.38 -10.50 -11.66
N SER A 163 8.68 -10.04 -12.85
CA SER A 163 9.97 -9.47 -13.20
C SER A 163 9.71 -8.05 -13.68
N ILE A 164 10.61 -7.14 -13.33
CA ILE A 164 10.58 -5.78 -13.88
C ILE A 164 10.63 -5.79 -15.42
N LEU A 165 11.26 -6.82 -16.01
CA LEU A 165 11.37 -6.97 -17.46
C LEU A 165 10.03 -7.28 -18.14
N ASN A 166 9.05 -7.82 -17.39
CA ASN A 166 7.72 -8.18 -17.87
C ASN A 166 6.69 -7.07 -17.59
N GLN A 167 7.10 -5.97 -16.97
CA GLN A 167 6.22 -4.84 -16.69
C GLN A 167 6.08 -3.92 -17.91
N ARG A 168 5.02 -3.12 -17.91
CA ARG A 168 4.70 -2.19 -19.00
C ARG A 168 4.70 -0.75 -18.49
N ALA A 169 4.91 0.20 -19.40
CA ALA A 169 4.65 1.60 -19.13
C ALA A 169 3.22 1.78 -18.59
N GLY A 170 3.08 2.62 -17.57
CA GLY A 170 1.85 2.82 -16.83
C GLY A 170 1.71 1.95 -15.58
N ASN A 171 2.50 0.88 -15.41
CA ASN A 171 2.45 0.07 -14.19
C ASN A 171 3.12 0.80 -13.01
N TRP A 172 2.51 0.67 -11.85
CA TRP A 172 3.10 1.07 -10.56
C TRP A 172 4.00 -0.04 -10.03
N ILE A 173 5.11 0.34 -9.43
CA ILE A 173 6.12 -0.53 -8.82
C ILE A 173 6.68 0.12 -7.56
N ASP A 174 7.33 -0.67 -6.72
CA ASP A 174 8.12 -0.16 -5.61
C ASP A 174 9.57 0.04 -6.07
N VAL A 175 10.13 1.23 -5.83
CA VAL A 175 11.51 1.58 -6.17
C VAL A 175 12.26 2.03 -4.94
N LYS A 176 13.47 1.49 -4.78
CA LYS A 176 14.41 1.84 -3.72
C LYS A 176 15.35 2.95 -4.17
N ASP A 177 15.33 4.05 -3.44
CA ASP A 177 16.38 5.05 -3.52
C ASP A 177 17.60 4.52 -2.75
N LEU A 178 18.74 4.40 -3.44
CA LEU A 178 19.97 3.89 -2.84
C LEU A 178 20.61 4.89 -1.88
N SER A 179 20.39 6.19 -2.08
CA SER A 179 21.00 7.23 -1.25
C SER A 179 20.36 7.31 0.14
N SER A 180 19.03 7.20 0.19
CA SER A 180 18.25 7.24 1.42
C SER A 180 17.85 5.85 1.95
N ASN A 181 18.11 4.79 1.18
CA ASN A 181 17.67 3.42 1.45
C ASN A 181 16.13 3.29 1.61
N LYS A 182 15.36 4.29 1.13
CA LYS A 182 13.90 4.37 1.28
C LYS A 182 13.19 3.79 0.06
N TRP A 183 12.10 3.07 0.31
CA TRP A 183 11.19 2.61 -0.74
C TRP A 183 10.14 3.67 -1.05
N SER A 184 9.82 3.81 -2.33
CA SER A 184 8.80 4.74 -2.82
C SER A 184 8.01 4.11 -3.95
N VAL A 185 6.74 4.47 -4.02
CA VAL A 185 5.88 4.14 -5.16
C VAL A 185 6.38 4.90 -6.39
N ALA A 186 6.64 4.18 -7.48
CA ALA A 186 7.04 4.76 -8.75
C ALA A 186 6.20 4.22 -9.90
N GLN A 187 5.96 5.05 -10.91
CA GLN A 187 5.30 4.63 -12.13
C GLN A 187 6.29 4.45 -13.27
N ILE A 188 6.22 3.33 -13.96
CA ILE A 188 7.00 3.09 -15.17
C ILE A 188 6.51 4.03 -16.28
N LEU A 189 7.40 4.85 -16.83
CA LEU A 189 7.11 5.69 -17.98
C LEU A 189 7.48 5.00 -19.29
N GLN A 190 8.63 4.34 -19.32
CA GLN A 190 9.18 3.76 -20.53
C GLN A 190 10.11 2.59 -20.20
N HIS A 191 10.11 1.59 -21.09
CA HIS A 191 11.11 0.53 -21.14
C HIS A 191 11.99 0.73 -22.38
N SER A 192 13.30 0.62 -22.20
CA SER A 192 14.26 0.43 -23.29
C SER A 192 14.99 -0.90 -23.12
N ALA A 193 15.90 -1.22 -24.06
CA ALA A 193 16.70 -2.43 -24.01
C ALA A 193 17.71 -2.43 -22.84
N SER A 194 18.18 -1.24 -22.42
CA SER A 194 19.19 -1.07 -21.38
C SER A 194 18.63 -0.51 -20.06
N GLU A 195 17.52 0.24 -20.10
CA GLU A 195 17.05 1.04 -18.97
C GLU A 195 15.53 1.00 -18.82
N ILE A 196 15.07 1.34 -17.63
CA ILE A 196 13.66 1.53 -17.28
C ILE A 196 13.55 2.93 -16.69
N ARG A 197 12.77 3.79 -17.33
CA ARG A 197 12.50 5.14 -16.85
C ARG A 197 11.27 5.11 -15.96
N VAL A 198 11.39 5.58 -14.73
CA VAL A 198 10.31 5.60 -13.75
C VAL A 198 10.12 7.00 -13.19
N HIS A 199 8.88 7.34 -12.88
CA HIS A 199 8.50 8.59 -12.24
C HIS A 199 8.12 8.33 -10.79
N ILE A 200 8.77 9.04 -9.87
CA ILE A 200 8.44 8.99 -8.44
C ILE A 200 7.68 10.28 -8.11
N PRO A 201 6.36 10.22 -7.83
CA PRO A 201 5.55 11.44 -7.74
C PRO A 201 5.93 12.38 -6.59
N THR A 202 6.58 11.86 -5.55
CA THR A 202 7.08 12.66 -4.42
C THR A 202 8.33 13.46 -4.77
N TRP A 203 8.95 13.21 -5.92
CA TRP A 203 10.10 13.96 -6.39
C TRP A 203 9.68 15.26 -7.07
N ARG A 204 10.61 16.23 -7.12
CA ARG A 204 10.37 17.51 -7.80
C ARG A 204 9.93 17.27 -9.24
N LYS A 205 8.91 18.03 -9.68
CA LYS A 205 8.34 17.97 -11.03
C LYS A 205 9.44 17.98 -12.10
N GLY A 206 9.38 17.03 -13.03
CA GLY A 206 10.35 16.88 -14.12
C GLY A 206 11.56 15.99 -13.81
N ARG A 207 11.69 15.46 -12.58
CA ARG A 207 12.68 14.42 -12.28
C ARG A 207 12.08 13.03 -12.49
N ASP A 208 12.74 12.27 -13.35
CA ASP A 208 12.51 10.84 -13.52
C ASP A 208 13.80 10.09 -13.15
N GLU A 209 13.63 8.87 -12.66
CA GLU A 209 14.72 7.98 -12.31
C GLU A 209 14.98 7.00 -13.47
N PHE A 210 16.25 6.77 -13.76
CA PHE A 210 16.71 5.84 -14.80
C PHE A 210 17.32 4.61 -14.13
N LEU A 211 16.64 3.48 -14.27
CA LEU A 211 17.03 2.21 -13.67
C LEU A 211 17.70 1.34 -14.73
N SER A 212 18.99 1.08 -14.60
CA SER A 212 19.70 0.14 -15.47
C SER A 212 19.13 -1.27 -15.31
N ARG A 213 18.78 -1.93 -16.42
CA ARG A 213 18.21 -3.30 -16.41
C ARG A 213 19.18 -4.34 -15.86
N SER A 214 20.49 -4.11 -15.98
CA SER A 214 21.49 -5.04 -15.47
C SER A 214 21.64 -4.99 -13.95
N THR A 215 21.40 -3.83 -13.33
CA THR A 215 21.70 -3.61 -11.90
C THR A 215 20.49 -3.29 -11.04
N CYS A 216 19.33 -2.99 -11.63
CA CYS A 216 18.16 -2.54 -10.85
C CYS A 216 17.41 -3.64 -10.08
N ARG A 217 17.81 -4.91 -10.18
CA ARG A 217 17.07 -6.05 -9.58
C ARG A 217 16.84 -5.88 -8.06
N ASN A 218 17.82 -5.35 -7.34
CA ASN A 218 17.73 -5.09 -5.90
C ASN A 218 17.08 -3.73 -5.55
N ARG A 219 16.70 -2.94 -6.57
CA ARG A 219 16.07 -1.62 -6.41
C ARG A 219 14.60 -1.61 -6.77
N VAL A 220 14.06 -2.69 -7.32
CA VAL A 220 12.67 -2.74 -7.80
C VAL A 220 11.94 -3.93 -7.20
N ALA A 221 10.69 -3.71 -6.83
CA ALA A 221 9.81 -4.77 -6.35
C ALA A 221 8.39 -4.57 -6.88
N LYS A 222 7.59 -5.64 -6.77
CA LYS A 222 6.16 -5.58 -7.05
C LYS A 222 5.53 -4.51 -6.15
N LEU A 223 4.60 -3.72 -6.71
CA LEU A 223 3.84 -2.76 -5.93
C LEU A 223 3.18 -3.45 -4.72
N GLY A 224 3.25 -2.83 -3.55
CA GLY A 224 2.68 -3.41 -2.33
C GLY A 224 3.69 -4.21 -1.51
N THR A 225 4.84 -4.57 -2.09
CA THR A 225 5.84 -5.39 -1.40
C THR A 225 6.60 -4.60 -0.35
N HIS A 226 6.84 -3.31 -0.55
CA HIS A 226 7.55 -2.43 0.38
C HIS A 226 6.78 -1.15 0.70
N THR A 227 5.84 -0.75 -0.15
CA THR A 227 5.02 0.44 0.07
C THR A 227 3.53 0.14 -0.03
N ASN A 228 2.69 0.89 0.69
CA ASN A 228 1.25 0.86 0.47
C ASN A 228 0.86 1.99 -0.48
N VAL A 229 0.46 1.64 -1.71
CA VAL A 229 0.11 2.63 -2.75
C VAL A 229 -0.97 3.60 -2.29
N TYR A 230 -2.00 3.12 -1.59
CA TYR A 230 -3.15 3.93 -1.18
C TYR A 230 -2.83 4.91 -0.05
N MET A 231 -1.78 4.64 0.72
CA MET A 231 -1.26 5.51 1.77
C MET A 231 -0.10 6.38 1.30
N SER A 232 0.48 6.09 0.14
CA SER A 232 1.57 6.86 -0.41
C SER A 232 1.13 8.29 -0.75
N PRO A 233 1.96 9.32 -0.50
CA PRO A 233 1.70 10.67 -1.03
C PRO A 233 1.66 10.71 -2.56
N ALA A 234 2.20 9.66 -3.21
CA ALA A 234 2.09 9.45 -4.64
C ALA A 234 0.67 9.08 -5.10
N TYR A 235 -0.28 8.86 -4.21
CA TYR A 235 -1.66 8.58 -4.56
C TYR A 235 -2.55 9.77 -4.21
N PRO A 236 -3.47 10.20 -5.09
CA PRO A 236 -3.94 9.53 -6.30
C PRO A 236 -3.30 10.13 -7.56
N TYR A 237 -1.96 10.12 -7.67
CA TYR A 237 -1.39 10.43 -8.99
C TYR A 237 -1.91 9.38 -9.96
N PRO A 238 -2.50 9.82 -11.08
CA PRO A 238 -3.13 8.90 -11.98
C PRO A 238 -2.09 8.08 -12.69
N ARG A 239 -2.45 6.84 -13.05
CA ARG A 239 -1.60 6.13 -13.98
C ARG A 239 -1.49 6.94 -15.29
N LYS A 240 -0.27 7.34 -15.68
CA LYS A 240 0.06 7.74 -17.06
C LYS A 240 -0.15 6.56 -18.01
N GLN A 241 -1.40 6.21 -18.30
CA GLN A 241 -1.76 5.27 -19.37
C GLN A 241 -1.93 6.07 -20.65
N GLY A 242 -1.19 5.67 -21.70
CA GLY A 242 -1.26 6.28 -23.03
C GLY A 242 -2.44 5.80 -23.89
N GLY A 243 -3.53 5.31 -23.29
CA GLY A 243 -4.66 4.72 -24.03
C GLY A 243 -5.98 5.42 -23.76
N MET A 244 -6.67 5.82 -24.83
CA MET A 244 -8.04 6.33 -24.77
C MET A 244 -8.98 5.17 -24.38
N TRP A 245 -9.65 5.26 -23.23
CA TRP A 245 -10.70 4.30 -22.87
C TRP A 245 -12.00 4.69 -23.59
N ASN A 246 -12.46 3.84 -24.50
CA ASN A 246 -13.79 3.98 -25.10
C ASN A 246 -14.86 3.44 -24.14
N ALA A 247 -15.10 4.15 -23.05
CA ALA A 247 -16.20 3.83 -22.13
C ALA A 247 -17.55 3.98 -22.84
N ASN A 248 -18.49 3.09 -22.53
CA ASN A 248 -19.87 3.17 -23.01
C ASN A 248 -20.86 3.03 -21.85
N MET A 249 -22.15 3.25 -22.13
CA MET A 249 -23.20 3.20 -21.11
C MET A 249 -23.35 1.81 -20.45
N LYS A 250 -23.06 0.73 -21.18
CA LYS A 250 -23.11 -0.64 -20.66
C LYS A 250 -22.03 -0.88 -19.61
N ASP A 251 -20.82 -0.34 -19.83
CA ASP A 251 -19.74 -0.42 -18.84
C ASP A 251 -20.14 0.27 -17.52
N LEU A 252 -20.80 1.43 -17.63
CA LEU A 252 -21.28 2.18 -16.48
C LEU A 252 -22.44 1.46 -15.76
N GLN A 253 -23.40 0.91 -16.50
CA GLN A 253 -24.49 0.11 -15.93
C GLN A 253 -23.94 -1.10 -15.16
N GLN A 254 -22.99 -1.83 -15.74
CA GLN A 254 -22.33 -2.93 -15.07
C GLN A 254 -21.61 -2.48 -13.79
N ALA A 255 -20.93 -1.32 -13.82
CA ALA A 255 -20.28 -0.78 -12.64
C ALA A 255 -21.27 -0.43 -11.53
N ARG A 256 -22.45 0.12 -11.87
CA ARG A 256 -23.54 0.41 -10.94
C ARG A 256 -24.09 -0.86 -10.30
N GLU A 257 -24.43 -1.87 -11.10
CA GLU A 257 -24.93 -3.16 -10.60
C GLU A 257 -23.91 -3.84 -9.67
N GLN A 258 -22.63 -3.81 -10.03
CA GLN A 258 -21.56 -4.35 -9.18
C GLN A 258 -21.40 -3.54 -7.89
N PHE A 259 -21.53 -2.22 -7.96
CA PHE A 259 -21.43 -1.35 -6.79
C PHE A 259 -22.56 -1.68 -5.80
N ASP A 260 -23.81 -1.68 -6.26
CA ASP A 260 -24.97 -1.96 -5.42
C ASP A 260 -24.91 -3.36 -4.79
N LYS A 261 -24.37 -4.33 -5.53
CA LYS A 261 -24.24 -5.72 -5.08
C LYS A 261 -23.10 -5.94 -4.08
N TYR A 262 -21.94 -5.33 -4.29
CA TYR A 262 -20.71 -5.71 -3.59
C TYR A 262 -20.20 -4.64 -2.62
N PHE A 263 -20.65 -3.39 -2.72
CA PHE A 263 -20.14 -2.33 -1.86
C PHE A 263 -20.55 -2.52 -0.39
N TYR A 264 -21.75 -3.04 -0.12
CA TYR A 264 -22.24 -3.31 1.24
C TYR A 264 -22.10 -4.77 1.69
N ASP A 265 -21.62 -5.66 0.81
CA ASP A 265 -21.35 -7.06 1.13
C ASP A 265 -20.01 -7.16 1.86
N ARG A 266 -20.02 -7.21 3.20
CA ARG A 266 -18.80 -7.19 4.05
C ARG A 266 -17.77 -8.27 3.69
N GLU A 267 -18.21 -9.43 3.21
CA GLU A 267 -17.29 -10.52 2.83
C GLU A 267 -16.60 -10.23 1.49
N LYS A 268 -17.33 -9.62 0.54
CA LYS A 268 -16.82 -9.37 -0.81
C LYS A 268 -16.22 -7.99 -0.99
N GLN A 269 -16.56 -7.03 -0.14
CA GLN A 269 -16.16 -5.63 -0.21
C GLN A 269 -14.64 -5.49 -0.24
N LYS A 270 -13.91 -6.22 0.62
CA LYS A 270 -12.45 -6.18 0.71
C LYS A 270 -11.75 -6.56 -0.60
N ALA A 271 -12.29 -7.54 -1.32
CA ALA A 271 -11.76 -7.93 -2.63
C ALA A 271 -12.29 -7.03 -3.77
N TYR A 272 -13.53 -6.56 -3.66
CA TYR A 272 -14.20 -5.77 -4.69
C TYR A 272 -13.56 -4.39 -4.88
N LEU A 273 -13.32 -3.67 -3.78
CA LEU A 273 -12.82 -2.29 -3.82
C LEU A 273 -11.49 -2.14 -4.57
N PRO A 274 -10.39 -2.83 -4.19
CA PRO A 274 -9.10 -2.68 -4.86
C PRO A 274 -9.05 -3.31 -6.26
N ARG A 275 -9.88 -4.33 -6.53
CA ARG A 275 -9.82 -5.10 -7.78
C ARG A 275 -10.69 -4.53 -8.90
N TYR A 276 -11.81 -3.90 -8.56
CA TYR A 276 -12.80 -3.45 -9.54
C TYR A 276 -13.13 -1.97 -9.40
N LEU A 277 -13.58 -1.54 -8.21
CA LEU A 277 -14.07 -0.16 -8.05
C LEU A 277 -12.97 0.89 -8.20
N ILE A 278 -11.87 0.75 -7.46
CA ILE A 278 -10.75 1.70 -7.53
C ILE A 278 -10.20 1.81 -8.97
N PRO A 279 -9.87 0.71 -9.68
CA PRO A 279 -9.44 0.79 -11.06
C PRO A 279 -10.46 1.44 -12.00
N PHE A 280 -11.75 1.19 -11.80
CA PHE A 280 -12.80 1.81 -12.60
C PHE A 280 -12.86 3.33 -12.38
N ILE A 281 -12.87 3.77 -11.12
CA ILE A 281 -12.88 5.20 -10.75
C ILE A 281 -11.62 5.88 -11.28
N GLU A 282 -10.44 5.32 -11.02
CA GLU A 282 -9.16 5.83 -11.52
C GLU A 282 -9.21 6.02 -13.05
N LYS A 283 -9.66 5.00 -13.78
CA LYS A 283 -9.75 5.07 -15.24
C LYS A 283 -10.76 6.11 -15.70
N SER A 284 -11.96 6.16 -15.10
CA SER A 284 -13.02 7.08 -15.48
C SER A 284 -12.69 8.56 -15.23
N LEU A 285 -11.93 8.88 -14.19
CA LEU A 285 -11.46 10.24 -13.93
C LEU A 285 -10.43 10.72 -14.96
N LEU A 286 -9.77 9.80 -15.66
CA LEU A 286 -8.67 10.08 -16.59
C LEU A 286 -9.03 9.98 -18.06
N CYS A 287 -10.26 9.57 -18.35
CA CYS A 287 -10.69 9.31 -19.71
C CYS A 287 -11.51 10.46 -20.29
N THR A 288 -11.38 10.63 -21.60
CA THR A 288 -12.20 11.54 -22.39
C THR A 288 -13.47 10.80 -22.81
N PHE A 289 -14.64 11.33 -22.47
CA PHE A 289 -15.91 10.74 -22.89
C PHE A 289 -16.36 11.32 -24.23
N LEU A 290 -16.86 10.45 -25.10
CA LEU A 290 -17.38 10.79 -26.43
C LEU A 290 -18.91 10.92 -26.46
N SER A 291 -19.58 10.91 -25.31
CA SER A 291 -21.02 11.26 -25.16
C SER A 291 -21.21 12.18 -23.94
N SER A 292 -21.97 13.28 -24.12
CA SER A 292 -22.34 14.19 -23.03
C SER A 292 -23.16 13.44 -21.97
N ASP A 293 -24.11 12.64 -22.43
CA ASP A 293 -25.01 11.86 -21.57
C ASP A 293 -24.20 10.84 -20.75
N LEU A 294 -23.21 10.20 -21.36
CA LEU A 294 -22.29 9.31 -20.64
C LEU A 294 -21.45 10.07 -19.62
N ALA A 295 -20.99 11.28 -19.93
CA ALA A 295 -20.22 12.10 -19.00
C ALA A 295 -21.07 12.51 -17.78
N GLU A 296 -22.31 12.93 -18.01
CA GLU A 296 -23.27 13.27 -16.94
C GLU A 296 -23.58 12.05 -16.07
N GLU A 297 -23.85 10.89 -16.68
CA GLU A 297 -24.13 9.65 -15.96
C GLU A 297 -22.90 9.11 -15.21
N MET A 298 -21.68 9.29 -15.76
CA MET A 298 -20.45 8.93 -15.08
C MET A 298 -20.22 9.82 -13.85
N ASN A 299 -20.47 11.13 -13.99
CA ASN A 299 -20.40 12.06 -12.86
C ASN A 299 -21.43 11.70 -11.78
N ALA A 300 -22.67 11.38 -12.16
CA ALA A 300 -23.69 10.92 -11.23
C ALA A 300 -23.25 9.64 -10.47
N PHE A 301 -22.58 8.71 -11.16
CA PHE A 301 -22.01 7.53 -10.52
C PHE A 301 -20.86 7.88 -9.56
N HIS A 302 -19.95 8.79 -9.91
CA HIS A 302 -18.90 9.26 -8.98
C HIS A 302 -19.50 9.88 -7.72
N GLN A 303 -20.56 10.68 -7.85
CA GLN A 303 -21.29 11.24 -6.72
C GLN A 303 -21.98 10.15 -5.89
N HIS A 304 -22.54 9.14 -6.53
CA HIS A 304 -23.13 7.98 -5.84
C HIS A 304 -22.07 7.23 -5.02
N VAL A 305 -20.91 6.94 -5.61
CA VAL A 305 -19.78 6.30 -4.91
C VAL A 305 -19.32 7.17 -3.74
N LEU A 306 -19.11 8.47 -3.95
CA LEU A 306 -18.69 9.42 -2.91
C LEU A 306 -19.65 9.43 -1.72
N LYS A 307 -20.96 9.56 -1.97
CA LYS A 307 -21.99 9.57 -0.92
C LYS A 307 -21.95 8.31 -0.06
N ASN A 308 -21.87 7.14 -0.69
CA ASN A 308 -21.87 5.86 0.02
C ASN A 308 -20.54 5.59 0.74
N VAL A 309 -19.41 6.02 0.19
CA VAL A 309 -18.10 5.99 0.88
C VAL A 309 -18.14 6.84 2.15
N VAL A 310 -18.62 8.09 2.06
CA VAL A 310 -18.76 8.97 3.23
C VAL A 310 -19.72 8.39 4.25
N ALA A 311 -20.88 7.88 3.82
CA ALA A 311 -21.85 7.25 4.70
C ALA A 311 -21.27 6.03 5.43
N CYS A 312 -20.55 5.15 4.72
CA CYS A 312 -19.89 3.98 5.30
C CYS A 312 -18.81 4.38 6.32
N MET A 313 -18.04 5.42 6.03
CA MET A 313 -17.02 5.93 6.96
C MET A 313 -17.65 6.57 8.22
N LEU A 314 -18.68 7.40 8.05
CA LEU A 314 -19.40 8.03 9.17
C LEU A 314 -20.18 7.03 10.03
N GLY A 315 -20.67 5.95 9.41
CA GLY A 315 -21.33 4.84 10.10
C GLY A 315 -20.37 3.90 10.85
N ASN A 316 -19.05 4.14 10.79
CA ASN A 316 -18.02 3.24 11.30
C ASN A 316 -18.08 1.81 10.71
N ASP A 317 -18.67 1.65 9.52
CA ASP A 317 -18.83 0.36 8.85
C ASP A 317 -17.60 -0.03 8.01
N ALA A 318 -16.65 0.90 7.84
CA ALA A 318 -15.52 0.71 6.94
C ALA A 318 -14.45 -0.28 7.45
N GLY A 319 -14.32 -0.51 8.77
CA GLY A 319 -13.40 -1.49 9.36
C GLY A 319 -12.05 -1.63 8.62
N ASP A 320 -11.78 -2.84 8.13
CA ASP A 320 -10.55 -3.22 7.42
C ASP A 320 -10.41 -2.61 6.01
N VAL A 321 -11.47 -2.02 5.45
CA VAL A 321 -11.45 -1.41 4.11
C VAL A 321 -11.29 0.11 4.14
N MET A 322 -11.07 0.70 5.33
CA MET A 322 -10.88 2.15 5.52
C MET A 322 -9.82 2.75 4.57
N VAL A 323 -8.73 2.01 4.33
CA VAL A 323 -7.66 2.42 3.40
C VAL A 323 -8.19 2.63 1.97
N TYR A 324 -9.07 1.74 1.49
CA TYR A 324 -9.65 1.84 0.16
C TYR A 324 -10.69 2.96 0.08
N MET A 325 -11.44 3.19 1.17
CA MET A 325 -12.38 4.30 1.27
C MET A 325 -11.67 5.66 1.19
N LEU A 326 -10.59 5.84 1.96
CA LEU A 326 -9.75 7.03 1.92
C LEU A 326 -9.10 7.22 0.53
N SER A 327 -8.69 6.13 -0.11
CA SER A 327 -8.19 6.13 -1.48
C SER A 327 -9.22 6.65 -2.49
N LEU A 328 -10.47 6.16 -2.42
CA LEU A 328 -11.57 6.64 -3.26
C LEU A 328 -11.88 8.11 -3.02
N LEU A 329 -11.93 8.55 -1.75
CA LEU A 329 -12.10 9.96 -1.40
C LEU A 329 -10.99 10.82 -1.99
N ARG A 330 -9.73 10.42 -1.80
CA ARG A 330 -8.58 11.13 -2.37
C ARG A 330 -8.73 11.23 -3.89
N MET A 331 -9.01 10.14 -4.61
CA MET A 331 -9.18 10.18 -6.07
C MET A 331 -10.27 11.15 -6.52
N ILE A 332 -11.47 11.02 -5.96
CA ILE A 332 -12.64 11.81 -6.39
C ILE A 332 -12.46 13.29 -6.02
N LEU A 333 -11.85 13.59 -4.87
CA LEU A 333 -11.71 14.96 -4.37
C LEU A 333 -10.42 15.67 -4.82
N ASN A 334 -9.44 14.97 -5.41
CA ASN A 334 -8.15 15.55 -5.81
C ASN A 334 -8.22 16.44 -7.07
N GLY A 335 -9.42 16.90 -7.45
CA GLY A 335 -9.59 17.88 -8.53
C GLY A 335 -9.17 17.37 -9.91
N HIS A 336 -9.09 16.04 -10.10
CA HIS A 336 -8.97 15.49 -11.44
C HIS A 336 -10.25 15.85 -12.18
N ASN A 337 -10.12 16.58 -13.29
CA ASN A 337 -11.26 16.95 -14.13
C ASN A 337 -11.78 15.69 -14.84
N SER A 338 -12.58 14.88 -14.14
CA SER A 338 -13.47 13.93 -14.78
C SER A 338 -14.28 14.70 -15.81
N CYS A 339 -14.18 14.28 -17.08
CA CYS A 339 -14.88 14.89 -18.21
C CYS A 339 -14.22 16.14 -18.82
N MET A 340 -12.89 16.25 -18.81
CA MET A 340 -12.24 17.13 -19.79
C MET A 340 -12.36 16.55 -21.21
N PHE A 341 -12.93 17.37 -22.08
CA PHE A 341 -12.82 17.36 -23.55
C PHE A 341 -13.75 16.49 -24.41
N PHE A 342 -14.85 17.11 -24.82
CA PHE A 342 -15.48 16.86 -26.12
C PHE A 342 -14.94 17.73 -27.28
N TYR A 343 -14.17 18.79 -26.99
CA TYR A 343 -14.09 19.92 -27.92
C TYR A 343 -12.72 20.24 -28.54
N ILE A 344 -11.71 19.35 -28.46
CA ILE A 344 -10.49 19.50 -29.28
C ILE A 344 -10.73 19.09 -30.74
N LYS A 345 -11.78 18.30 -31.03
CA LYS A 345 -12.03 17.79 -32.39
C LYS A 345 -12.99 18.60 -33.26
N TYR A 346 -13.62 19.67 -32.77
CA TYR A 346 -14.48 20.53 -33.59
C TYR A 346 -13.91 21.96 -33.64
N PRO A 347 -13.15 22.33 -34.69
CA PRO A 347 -12.63 23.69 -34.87
C PRO A 347 -13.72 24.67 -35.36
N GLY A 348 -14.97 24.51 -34.90
CA GLY A 348 -16.11 25.27 -35.40
C GLY A 348 -17.12 25.58 -34.30
N SER A 349 -17.15 26.85 -33.90
CA SER A 349 -18.39 27.56 -33.52
C SER A 349 -19.04 27.26 -32.16
N TYR A 350 -18.28 27.14 -31.06
CA TYR A 350 -18.88 27.21 -29.71
C TYR A 350 -18.07 28.11 -28.77
N THR A 351 -18.72 29.17 -28.24
CA THR A 351 -18.09 30.22 -27.42
C THR A 351 -17.92 29.82 -25.95
N ALA A 352 -16.79 30.21 -25.36
CA ALA A 352 -16.35 29.90 -23.99
C ALA A 352 -17.34 30.25 -22.85
N ALA A 353 -18.29 31.16 -23.08
CA ALA A 353 -19.24 31.62 -22.06
C ALA A 353 -20.20 30.53 -21.55
N LYS A 354 -20.54 29.52 -22.37
CA LYS A 354 -21.39 28.40 -21.94
C LYS A 354 -20.63 27.39 -21.05
N TYR A 355 -19.30 27.33 -21.17
CA TYR A 355 -18.44 26.43 -20.38
C TYR A 355 -18.18 26.92 -18.96
N GLN A 356 -18.12 28.23 -18.75
CA GLN A 356 -17.96 28.76 -17.39
C GLN A 356 -19.12 28.38 -16.46
N ARG A 357 -20.30 27.99 -16.98
CA ARG A 357 -21.37 27.44 -16.13
C ARG A 357 -21.18 25.98 -15.74
N LEU A 358 -20.49 25.16 -16.55
CA LEU A 358 -20.20 23.75 -16.25
C LEU A 358 -18.91 23.58 -15.41
N VAL A 359 -17.98 24.53 -15.52
CA VAL A 359 -16.70 24.54 -14.79
C VAL A 359 -16.87 24.93 -13.30
N TYR A 360 -18.01 25.50 -12.92
CA TYR A 360 -18.29 26.01 -11.57
C TYR A 360 -19.31 25.19 -10.78
N THR A 361 -19.50 23.89 -11.05
CA THR A 361 -19.91 22.99 -9.95
C THR A 361 -18.71 22.80 -9.02
N SER A 362 -18.36 23.88 -8.32
CA SER A 362 -17.45 23.85 -7.18
C SER A 362 -18.00 22.86 -6.16
N TYR A 363 -17.12 22.04 -5.59
CA TYR A 363 -17.38 21.09 -4.51
C TYR A 363 -17.92 21.73 -3.20
N LEU A 364 -18.30 23.01 -3.24
CA LEU A 364 -18.86 23.82 -2.18
C LEU A 364 -19.87 24.84 -2.75
N GLU A 365 -20.92 24.41 -3.44
CA GLU A 365 -22.14 25.23 -3.46
C GLU A 365 -22.93 24.95 -2.18
N ALA A 366 -22.46 25.55 -1.08
CA ALA A 366 -23.24 25.76 0.12
C ALA A 366 -23.54 27.26 0.25
N SER A 367 -24.74 27.67 -0.14
CA SER A 367 -25.63 28.63 0.55
C SER A 367 -26.76 29.01 -0.43
N ASP A 368 -28.03 28.72 -0.13
CA ASP A 368 -28.77 29.53 0.86
C ASP A 368 -29.90 28.81 1.62
N TRP A 369 -29.92 27.47 1.71
CA TRP A 369 -31.01 26.77 2.42
C TRP A 369 -30.69 26.24 3.82
N SER A 370 -29.41 26.27 4.24
CA SER A 370 -28.99 25.72 5.54
C SER A 370 -28.82 26.74 6.67
N PHE A 371 -28.94 28.06 6.41
CA PHE A 371 -28.89 29.10 7.44
C PHE A 371 -30.27 29.58 7.95
N SER A 372 -31.38 29.14 7.34
CA SER A 372 -32.73 29.52 7.76
C SER A 372 -33.32 28.62 8.85
N VAL A 373 -32.76 27.44 9.09
CA VAL A 373 -33.28 26.48 10.10
C VAL A 373 -32.68 26.69 11.49
N LEU A 374 -31.54 27.39 11.61
CA LEU A 374 -30.88 27.66 12.90
C LEU A 374 -31.18 29.07 13.49
N ARG A 375 -31.97 29.90 12.81
CA ARG A 375 -32.38 31.24 13.30
C ARG A 375 -33.82 31.35 13.80
N ARG A 376 -34.59 30.26 13.85
CA ARG A 376 -35.99 30.24 14.32
C ARG A 376 -36.27 29.51 15.64
N GLN A 377 -35.24 29.26 16.46
CA GLN A 377 -35.41 28.73 17.83
C GLN A 377 -34.72 29.58 18.92
N ARG A 378 -34.48 30.86 18.67
CA ARG A 378 -34.15 31.84 19.72
C ARG A 378 -34.98 33.11 19.51
N SER A 379 -36.29 33.00 19.70
CA SER A 379 -37.22 34.09 20.03
C SER A 379 -38.63 33.54 20.16
N SER A 380 -38.87 32.85 21.27
CA SER A 380 -40.16 32.75 21.97
C SER A 380 -39.89 32.12 23.33
#